data_AF-A0A5J4YL23-F1
#
_entry.id   AF-A0A5J4YL23-F1
#
_cell.length_a   1.000
_cell.length_b   1.000
_cell.length_c   1.000
_cell.angle_alpha   90.00
_cell.angle_beta   90.00
_cell.angle_gamma   90.00
#
_symmetry.space_group_name_H-M   'P 1'
#
loop_
_entity.id
_entity.type
_entity.pdbx_description
1 polymer ?
#
loop_
_entity_poly.entity_id
_entity_poly.type
_entity_poly.pdbx_seq_one_letter_code
_entity_poly.pdbx_strand_id
1 'polypeptide(L)'
;MENLAPKVASRVMRELAELTNEKSAVDGVSVFLPSESNLCDIHAKMVGPQGTPFEGGISHLRLALSRDFPHEAPKGYFLTKIFHPNVSPTGEICVNTLKKDWSPELGLKHVLTVIKCLLIDPNPESAFNEDAGKLLLEDYAQFAQTARIWTDVYAEAAERPAESAASADGVPGSSMPGDGKPKPSDASSKSKKKSLKRL
;
A
#
# COMPACT_ATOMS: atom_id res chain seq x y z
N MET A 1 -31.84 5.65 6.13
CA MET A 1 -31.12 4.41 6.47
C MET A 1 -31.36 3.45 5.32
N GLU A 2 -30.34 3.24 4.49
CA GLU A 2 -30.46 2.31 3.36
C GLU A 2 -30.29 0.89 3.91
N ASN A 3 -31.32 0.06 3.76
CA ASN A 3 -31.32 -1.29 4.31
C ASN A 3 -31.11 -2.29 3.16
N LEU A 4 -30.10 -3.15 3.30
CA LEU A 4 -29.91 -4.31 2.43
C LEU A 4 -31.07 -5.29 2.59
N ALA A 5 -31.37 -6.02 1.52
CA ALA A 5 -32.33 -7.13 1.61
C ALA A 5 -31.85 -8.16 2.66
N PRO A 6 -32.74 -8.80 3.44
CA PRO A 6 -32.33 -9.67 4.55
C PRO A 6 -31.34 -10.77 4.17
N LYS A 7 -31.52 -11.40 2.99
CA LYS A 7 -30.59 -12.41 2.46
C LYS A 7 -29.21 -11.84 2.17
N VAL A 8 -29.15 -10.61 1.66
CA VAL A 8 -27.90 -9.90 1.37
C VAL A 8 -27.21 -9.49 2.66
N ALA A 9 -27.95 -8.99 3.65
CA ALA A 9 -27.41 -8.69 4.97
C ALA A 9 -26.79 -9.93 5.64
N SER A 10 -27.48 -11.08 5.59
CA SER A 10 -26.91 -12.35 6.10
C SER A 10 -25.64 -12.76 5.37
N ARG A 11 -25.57 -12.53 4.06
CA ARG A 11 -24.36 -12.77 3.28
C ARG A 11 -23.21 -11.84 3.71
N VAL A 12 -23.46 -10.53 3.82
CA VAL A 12 -22.45 -9.55 4.25
C VAL A 12 -21.91 -9.88 5.63
N MET A 13 -22.75 -10.23 6.59
CA MET A 13 -22.31 -10.64 7.93
C MET A 13 -21.41 -11.87 7.90
N ARG A 14 -21.73 -12.87 7.05
CA ARG A 14 -20.88 -14.05 6.86
C ARG A 14 -19.53 -13.68 6.26
N GLU A 15 -19.52 -12.86 5.20
CA GLU A 15 -18.27 -12.41 4.56
C GLU A 15 -17.40 -11.58 5.51
N LEU A 16 -18.00 -10.74 6.36
CA LEU A 16 -17.29 -10.01 7.40
C LEU A 16 -16.67 -10.96 8.44
N ALA A 17 -17.42 -11.95 8.91
CA ALA A 17 -16.90 -12.95 9.84
C ALA A 17 -15.72 -13.74 9.24
N GLU A 18 -15.80 -14.09 7.95
CA GLU A 18 -14.71 -14.74 7.21
C GLU A 18 -13.48 -13.84 7.10
N LEU A 19 -13.65 -12.55 6.83
CA LEU A 19 -12.57 -11.57 6.72
C LEU A 19 -11.92 -11.22 8.07
N THR A 20 -12.63 -11.36 9.18
CA THR A 20 -12.06 -11.21 10.52
C THR A 20 -11.26 -12.43 10.99
N ASN A 21 -11.40 -13.57 10.29
CA ASN A 21 -10.62 -14.77 10.57
C ASN A 21 -9.28 -14.71 9.83
N GLU A 22 -8.17 -14.68 10.57
CA GLU A 22 -6.81 -14.56 10.03
C GLU A 22 -6.50 -15.53 8.88
N LYS A 23 -7.04 -16.75 8.91
CA LYS A 23 -6.80 -17.76 7.87
C LYS A 23 -7.46 -17.43 6.52
N SER A 24 -8.52 -16.63 6.55
CA SER A 24 -9.35 -16.29 5.39
C SER A 24 -9.28 -14.81 5.01
N ALA A 25 -8.67 -13.98 5.86
CA ALA A 25 -8.40 -12.58 5.59
C ALA A 25 -7.52 -12.38 4.34
N VAL A 26 -7.60 -11.19 3.77
CA VAL A 26 -6.60 -10.74 2.81
C VAL A 26 -5.38 -10.33 3.63
N ASP A 27 -4.21 -10.84 3.25
CA ASP A 27 -2.96 -10.51 3.95
C ASP A 27 -2.78 -8.99 4.10
N GLY A 28 -2.43 -8.53 5.30
CA GLY A 28 -2.28 -7.10 5.62
C GLY A 28 -3.58 -6.29 5.60
N VAL A 29 -4.76 -6.91 5.55
CA VAL A 29 -6.06 -6.23 5.58
C VAL A 29 -6.88 -6.65 6.78
N SER A 30 -7.40 -5.69 7.52
CA SER A 30 -8.38 -5.91 8.59
C SER A 30 -9.65 -5.13 8.29
N VAL A 31 -10.81 -5.72 8.61
CA VAL A 31 -12.12 -5.12 8.36
C VAL A 31 -12.90 -4.95 9.66
N PHE A 32 -13.71 -3.89 9.73
CA PHE A 32 -14.56 -3.61 10.88
C PHE A 32 -15.76 -2.77 10.48
N LEU A 33 -16.81 -2.81 11.31
CA LEU A 33 -17.98 -1.96 11.17
C LEU A 33 -17.84 -0.77 12.14
N PRO A 34 -17.95 0.48 11.67
CA PRO A 34 -18.00 1.65 12.56
C PRO A 34 -19.25 1.64 13.45
N SER A 35 -20.33 1.05 12.96
CA SER A 35 -21.58 0.86 13.69
C SER A 35 -22.21 -0.46 13.30
N GLU A 36 -22.52 -1.30 14.28
CA GLU A 36 -23.21 -2.59 14.07
C GLU A 36 -24.60 -2.43 13.44
N SER A 37 -25.18 -1.23 13.54
CA SER A 37 -26.49 -0.92 12.95
C SER A 37 -26.45 -0.64 11.44
N ASN A 38 -25.26 -0.44 10.86
CA ASN A 38 -25.10 -0.09 9.45
C ASN A 38 -24.17 -1.05 8.71
N LEU A 39 -24.75 -2.12 8.15
CA LEU A 39 -24.03 -3.10 7.33
C LEU A 39 -23.65 -2.59 5.93
N CYS A 40 -24.14 -1.40 5.54
CA CYS A 40 -23.84 -0.80 4.23
C CYS A 40 -22.54 0.01 4.24
N ASP A 41 -21.93 0.20 5.41
CA ASP A 41 -20.74 1.03 5.60
C ASP A 41 -19.64 0.23 6.30
N ILE A 42 -18.72 -0.31 5.50
CA ILE A 42 -17.68 -1.22 5.97
C ILE A 42 -16.35 -0.50 5.92
N HIS A 43 -15.60 -0.53 7.02
CA HIS A 43 -14.28 0.06 7.08
C HIS A 43 -13.21 -1.02 7.04
N ALA A 44 -12.06 -0.67 6.49
CA ALA A 44 -10.89 -1.55 6.47
C ALA A 44 -9.61 -0.76 6.74
N LYS A 45 -8.61 -1.42 7.34
CA LYS A 45 -7.22 -0.96 7.34
C LYS A 45 -6.43 -1.86 6.41
N MET A 46 -5.62 -1.26 5.55
CA MET A 46 -4.77 -1.96 4.60
C MET A 46 -3.32 -1.53 4.80
N VAL A 47 -2.47 -2.49 5.12
CA VAL A 47 -1.02 -2.32 5.12
C VAL A 47 -0.56 -2.17 3.66
N GLY A 48 0.22 -1.13 3.40
CA GLY A 48 0.81 -0.86 2.10
C GLY A 48 1.69 -2.04 1.65
N PRO A 49 1.49 -2.58 0.43
CA PRO A 49 2.23 -3.74 -0.03
C PRO A 49 3.74 -3.49 -0.10
N GLN A 50 4.54 -4.52 0.19
CA GLN A 50 5.99 -4.47 0.08
C GLN A 50 6.43 -4.18 -1.36
N GLY A 51 7.51 -3.41 -1.51
CA GLY A 51 8.06 -3.01 -2.81
C GLY A 51 7.29 -1.87 -3.48
N THR A 52 6.25 -1.33 -2.83
CA THR A 52 5.48 -0.19 -3.34
C THR A 52 5.87 1.11 -2.63
N PRO A 53 5.51 2.28 -3.18
CA PRO A 53 5.65 3.55 -2.48
C PRO A 53 4.85 3.64 -1.17
N PHE A 54 3.87 2.75 -0.98
CA PHE A 54 2.96 2.72 0.16
C PHE A 54 3.46 1.83 1.31
N GLU A 55 4.55 1.08 1.10
CA GLU A 55 5.12 0.17 2.08
C GLU A 55 5.36 0.84 3.44
N GLY A 56 5.01 0.14 4.52
CA GLY A 56 5.16 0.61 5.89
C GLY A 56 4.05 1.54 6.38
N GLY A 57 3.17 2.01 5.50
CA GLY A 57 1.96 2.75 5.86
C GLY A 57 0.73 1.86 6.01
N ILE A 58 -0.19 2.25 6.89
CA ILE A 58 -1.54 1.69 7.02
C ILE A 58 -2.54 2.74 6.55
N SER A 59 -3.27 2.39 5.49
CA SER A 59 -4.33 3.23 4.92
C SER A 59 -5.70 2.77 5.40
N HIS A 60 -6.54 3.73 5.79
CA HIS A 60 -7.94 3.48 6.13
C HIS A 60 -8.80 3.59 4.87
N LEU A 61 -9.70 2.64 4.72
CA LEU A 61 -10.59 2.45 3.58
C LEU A 61 -12.03 2.37 4.06
N ARG A 62 -12.94 2.77 3.19
CA ARG A 62 -14.38 2.63 3.34
C ARG A 62 -14.97 1.98 2.10
N LEU A 63 -15.77 0.94 2.29
CA LEU A 63 -16.61 0.31 1.27
C LEU A 63 -18.07 0.64 1.56
N ALA A 64 -18.70 1.36 0.63
CA ALA A 64 -20.11 1.71 0.70
C ALA A 64 -20.92 0.78 -0.21
N LEU A 65 -21.80 -0.03 0.37
CA LEU A 65 -22.68 -0.93 -0.35
C LEU A 65 -23.97 -0.19 -0.73
N SER A 66 -24.31 -0.22 -2.03
CA SER A 66 -25.58 0.31 -2.50
C SER A 66 -26.73 -0.66 -2.19
N ARG A 67 -27.97 -0.20 -2.39
CA ARG A 67 -29.17 -1.05 -2.31
C ARG A 67 -29.17 -2.20 -3.33
N ASP A 68 -28.43 -2.02 -4.42
CA ASP A 68 -28.32 -2.98 -5.51
C ASP A 68 -27.18 -4.00 -5.29
N PHE A 69 -26.41 -3.89 -4.21
CA PHE A 69 -25.43 -4.93 -3.86
C PHE A 69 -26.14 -6.29 -3.63
N PRO A 70 -25.62 -7.41 -4.17
CA PRO A 70 -24.33 -7.58 -4.85
C PRO A 70 -24.37 -7.43 -6.39
N HIS A 71 -25.49 -7.04 -6.99
CA HIS A 71 -25.56 -6.81 -8.44
C HIS A 71 -24.64 -5.67 -8.88
N GLU A 72 -24.50 -4.63 -8.06
CA GLU A 72 -23.47 -3.62 -8.20
C GLU A 72 -22.32 -3.84 -7.21
N ALA A 73 -21.09 -3.58 -7.67
CA ALA A 73 -19.90 -3.57 -6.82
C ALA A 73 -20.01 -2.47 -5.74
N PRO A 74 -19.47 -2.68 -4.54
CA PRO A 74 -19.33 -1.63 -3.54
C PRO A 74 -18.51 -0.45 -4.08
N LYS A 75 -18.85 0.78 -3.66
CA LYS A 75 -17.98 1.93 -3.89
C LYS A 75 -16.86 1.96 -2.86
N GLY A 76 -15.63 2.15 -3.31
CA GLY A 76 -14.46 2.23 -2.44
C GLY A 76 -13.95 3.65 -2.26
N TYR A 77 -13.51 3.97 -1.05
CA TYR A 77 -12.90 5.25 -0.72
C TYR A 77 -11.68 5.04 0.19
N PHE A 78 -10.59 5.72 -0.09
CA PHE A 78 -9.52 5.96 0.85
C PHE A 78 -9.93 7.09 1.80
N LEU A 79 -10.00 6.78 3.09
CA LEU A 79 -10.16 7.78 4.15
C LEU A 79 -8.81 8.43 4.47
N THR A 80 -7.73 7.67 4.36
CA THR A 80 -6.35 8.18 4.39
C THR A 80 -6.02 8.85 3.06
N LYS A 81 -5.51 10.09 3.10
CA LYS A 81 -5.05 10.77 1.88
C LYS A 81 -3.92 9.97 1.22
N ILE A 82 -4.03 9.78 -0.10
CA ILE A 82 -3.08 8.98 -0.88
C ILE A 82 -2.80 9.64 -2.23
N PHE A 83 -1.54 9.59 -2.67
CA PHE A 83 -1.17 10.01 -4.02
C PHE A 83 -1.14 8.76 -4.92
N HIS A 84 -2.23 8.53 -5.65
CA HIS A 84 -2.41 7.32 -6.45
C HIS A 84 -3.19 7.62 -7.75
N PRO A 85 -2.79 7.06 -8.92
CA PRO A 85 -3.43 7.34 -10.21
C PRO A 85 -4.94 7.10 -10.22
N ASN A 86 -5.40 5.99 -9.63
CA ASN A 86 -6.82 5.61 -9.64
C ASN A 86 -7.65 6.10 -8.44
N VAL A 87 -7.13 7.04 -7.65
CA VAL A 87 -7.84 7.59 -6.48
C VAL A 87 -8.04 9.10 -6.67
N SER A 88 -9.25 9.58 -6.50
CA SER A 88 -9.57 11.01 -6.61
C SER A 88 -8.95 11.81 -5.45
N PRO A 89 -8.86 13.15 -5.55
CA PRO A 89 -8.41 14.00 -4.44
C PRO A 89 -9.26 13.89 -3.16
N THR A 90 -10.52 13.45 -3.29
CA THR A 90 -11.42 13.21 -2.15
C THR A 90 -11.35 11.77 -1.63
N GLY A 91 -10.51 10.93 -2.22
CA GLY A 91 -10.28 9.54 -1.80
C GLY A 91 -11.14 8.51 -2.55
N GLU A 92 -12.01 8.90 -3.47
CA GLU A 92 -12.84 7.94 -4.22
C GLU A 92 -11.99 7.08 -5.15
N ILE A 93 -12.17 5.76 -5.08
CA ILE A 93 -11.50 4.80 -5.97
C ILE A 93 -12.27 4.75 -7.29
N CYS A 94 -11.56 4.80 -8.41
CA CYS A 94 -12.16 4.75 -9.73
C CYS A 94 -13.14 3.57 -9.87
N VAL A 95 -14.40 3.88 -10.18
CA VAL A 95 -15.48 2.89 -10.31
C VAL A 95 -15.18 1.86 -11.40
N ASN A 96 -14.49 2.26 -12.47
CA ASN A 96 -14.12 1.33 -13.55
C ASN A 96 -13.18 0.23 -13.05
N THR A 97 -12.32 0.53 -12.07
CA THR A 97 -11.43 -0.48 -11.46
C THR A 97 -12.22 -1.52 -10.70
N LEU A 98 -13.20 -1.11 -9.88
CA LEU A 98 -13.97 -2.02 -9.03
C LEU A 98 -15.09 -2.75 -9.78
N LYS A 99 -15.59 -2.18 -10.88
CA LYS A 99 -16.61 -2.81 -11.75
C LYS A 99 -16.03 -3.76 -12.78
N LYS A 100 -14.74 -3.64 -13.11
CA LYS A 100 -14.09 -4.53 -14.08
C LYS A 100 -14.17 -5.96 -13.56
N ASP A 101 -14.79 -6.83 -14.36
CA ASP A 101 -15.01 -8.25 -14.05
C ASP A 101 -15.83 -8.52 -12.77
N TRP A 102 -16.57 -7.53 -12.28
CA TRP A 102 -17.47 -7.73 -11.14
C TRP A 102 -18.64 -8.64 -11.51
N SER A 103 -18.90 -9.62 -10.64
CA SER A 103 -20.11 -10.43 -10.70
C SER A 103 -20.74 -10.56 -9.31
N PRO A 104 -22.06 -10.78 -9.21
CA PRO A 104 -22.74 -10.88 -7.92
C PRO A 104 -22.23 -12.01 -7.03
N GLU A 105 -21.54 -13.01 -7.57
CA GLU A 105 -20.91 -14.11 -6.85
C GLU A 105 -19.65 -13.67 -6.09
N LEU A 106 -19.02 -12.57 -6.52
CA LEU A 106 -17.86 -11.99 -5.85
C LEU A 106 -18.28 -11.25 -4.58
N GLY A 107 -17.39 -11.26 -3.59
CA GLY A 107 -17.64 -10.69 -2.26
C GLY A 107 -16.65 -9.59 -1.89
N LEU A 108 -16.77 -9.11 -0.65
CA LEU A 108 -15.92 -8.07 -0.06
C LEU A 108 -14.43 -8.43 -0.13
N LYS A 109 -14.10 -9.70 0.07
CA LYS A 109 -12.72 -10.21 -0.04
C LYS A 109 -12.11 -9.94 -1.42
N HIS A 110 -12.89 -10.13 -2.47
CA HIS A 110 -12.45 -9.87 -3.84
C HIS A 110 -12.18 -8.37 -4.04
N VAL A 111 -13.12 -7.51 -3.61
CA VAL A 111 -12.97 -6.04 -3.70
C VAL A 111 -11.70 -5.56 -2.99
N LEU A 112 -11.47 -6.02 -1.75
CA LEU A 112 -10.27 -5.67 -0.98
C LEU A 112 -8.98 -6.17 -1.65
N THR A 113 -9.04 -7.34 -2.28
CA THR A 113 -7.92 -7.89 -3.05
C THR A 113 -7.62 -7.03 -4.28
N VAL A 114 -8.63 -6.63 -5.04
CA VAL A 114 -8.49 -5.73 -6.19
C VAL A 114 -7.88 -4.39 -5.75
N ILE A 115 -8.33 -3.81 -4.64
CA ILE A 115 -7.75 -2.57 -4.10
C ILE A 115 -6.28 -2.77 -3.72
N LYS A 116 -5.92 -3.90 -3.07
CA LYS A 116 -4.52 -4.21 -2.75
C LYS A 116 -3.67 -4.36 -4.02
N CYS A 117 -4.17 -5.05 -5.04
CA CYS A 117 -3.50 -5.18 -6.34
C CYS A 117 -3.31 -3.83 -7.02
N LEU A 118 -4.28 -2.91 -6.89
CA LEU A 118 -4.19 -1.57 -7.46
C LEU A 118 -3.04 -0.76 -6.87
N LEU A 119 -2.72 -0.95 -5.58
CA LEU A 119 -1.55 -0.34 -4.93
C LEU A 119 -0.22 -0.90 -5.44
N ILE A 120 -0.22 -2.12 -5.99
CA ILE A 120 0.98 -2.77 -6.55
C ILE A 120 1.16 -2.37 -8.02
N ASP A 121 0.07 -2.41 -8.79
CA ASP A 121 0.05 -2.14 -10.22
C ASP A 121 -1.10 -1.18 -10.56
N PRO A 122 -0.86 0.15 -10.49
CA PRO A 122 -1.88 1.13 -10.82
C PRO A 122 -2.29 1.06 -12.29
N ASN A 123 -3.55 1.36 -12.60
CA ASN A 123 -4.02 1.38 -13.98
C ASN A 123 -3.97 2.81 -14.58
N PRO A 124 -3.00 3.15 -15.44
CA PRO A 124 -2.91 4.48 -16.04
C PRO A 124 -4.08 4.83 -16.96
N GLU A 125 -4.74 3.86 -17.59
CA GLU A 125 -5.85 4.11 -18.52
C GLU A 125 -7.12 4.62 -17.81
N SER A 126 -7.24 4.36 -16.51
CA SER A 126 -8.35 4.83 -15.67
C SER A 126 -7.86 5.79 -14.58
N ALA A 127 -6.84 6.59 -14.89
CA ALA A 127 -6.32 7.59 -13.95
C ALA A 127 -7.42 8.60 -13.61
N PHE A 128 -7.75 8.67 -12.32
CA PHE A 128 -8.66 9.66 -11.74
C PHE A 128 -7.86 10.88 -11.23
N ASN A 129 -6.61 10.65 -10.82
CA ASN A 129 -5.62 11.69 -10.55
C ASN A 129 -4.66 11.77 -11.74
N GLU A 130 -4.86 12.77 -12.59
CA GLU A 130 -4.10 12.97 -13.83
C GLU A 130 -2.61 13.20 -13.56
N ASP A 131 -2.27 13.95 -12.50
CA ASP A 131 -0.88 14.22 -12.13
C ASP A 131 -0.16 12.93 -11.73
N ALA A 132 -0.79 12.12 -10.87
CA ALA A 132 -0.23 10.83 -10.46
C ALA A 132 -0.14 9.86 -11.64
N GLY A 133 -1.15 9.83 -12.52
CA GLY A 133 -1.14 9.00 -13.72
C GLY A 133 -0.05 9.41 -14.72
N LYS A 134 0.16 10.71 -14.92
CA LYS A 134 1.22 11.23 -15.77
C LYS A 134 2.60 10.88 -15.22
N LEU A 135 2.83 11.12 -13.93
CA LEU A 135 4.11 10.76 -13.30
C LEU A 135 4.35 9.25 -13.36
N LEU A 136 3.33 8.42 -13.16
CA LEU A 136 3.48 6.96 -13.29
C LEU A 136 4.06 6.55 -14.66
N LEU A 137 3.60 7.20 -15.74
CA LEU A 137 3.99 6.88 -17.11
C LEU A 137 5.31 7.55 -17.54
N GLU A 138 5.55 8.79 -17.13
CA GLU A 138 6.66 9.61 -17.60
C GLU A 138 7.89 9.58 -16.67
N ASP A 139 7.67 9.51 -15.36
CA ASP A 139 8.72 9.52 -14.33
C ASP A 139 8.28 8.74 -13.08
N TYR A 140 8.41 7.41 -13.16
CA TYR A 140 8.06 6.52 -12.06
C TYR A 140 8.83 6.85 -10.77
N ALA A 141 10.08 7.33 -10.88
CA ALA A 141 10.87 7.67 -9.70
C ALA A 141 10.27 8.86 -8.95
N GLN A 142 9.83 9.88 -9.68
CA GLN A 142 9.12 11.02 -9.10
C GLN A 142 7.76 10.61 -8.53
N PHE A 143 6.98 9.79 -9.26
CA PHE A 143 5.73 9.23 -8.73
C PHE A 143 5.96 8.52 -7.39
N ALA A 144 6.92 7.59 -7.35
CA ALA A 144 7.22 6.79 -6.17
C ALA A 144 7.71 7.66 -5.01
N GLN A 145 8.52 8.68 -5.29
CA GLN A 145 8.98 9.62 -4.26
C GLN A 145 7.82 10.41 -3.66
N THR A 146 6.94 10.98 -4.49
CA THR A 146 5.79 11.74 -4.02
C THR A 146 4.81 10.87 -3.25
N ALA A 147 4.50 9.67 -3.75
CA ALA A 147 3.62 8.72 -3.08
C ALA A 147 4.18 8.26 -1.72
N ARG A 148 5.50 8.08 -1.61
CA ARG A 148 6.16 7.77 -0.33
C ARG A 148 6.04 8.90 0.67
N ILE A 149 6.30 10.15 0.26
CA ILE A 149 6.13 11.33 1.12
C ILE A 149 4.68 11.42 1.64
N TRP A 150 3.69 11.18 0.77
CA TRP A 150 2.29 11.18 1.18
C TRP A 150 1.99 10.06 2.17
N THR A 151 2.55 8.88 1.95
CA THR A 151 2.41 7.74 2.87
C THR A 151 2.99 8.08 4.24
N ASP A 152 4.21 8.63 4.30
CA ASP A 152 4.87 9.02 5.54
C ASP A 152 4.11 10.11 6.33
N VAL A 153 3.41 11.01 5.62
CA VAL A 153 2.69 12.13 6.23
C VAL A 153 1.27 11.75 6.67
N TYR A 154 0.56 10.92 5.89
CA TYR A 154 -0.87 10.69 6.07
C TYR A 154 -1.25 9.29 6.54
N ALA A 155 -0.44 8.26 6.25
CA ALA A 155 -0.73 6.90 6.67
C ALA A 155 -0.30 6.68 8.13
N GLU A 156 -0.99 5.76 8.81
CA GLU A 156 -0.53 5.28 10.12
C GLU A 156 0.74 4.44 9.92
N ALA A 157 1.72 4.53 10.82
CA ALA A 157 2.88 3.66 10.74
C ALA A 157 2.48 2.21 11.06
N ALA A 158 2.81 1.26 10.18
CA ALA A 158 2.70 -0.14 10.51
C ALA A 158 3.73 -0.50 11.60
N GLU A 159 3.28 -1.12 12.68
CA GLU A 159 4.17 -1.75 13.66
C GLU A 159 5.04 -2.77 12.92
N ARG A 160 6.33 -2.45 12.74
CA ARG A 160 7.29 -3.41 12.19
C ARG A 160 7.35 -4.59 13.18
N PRO A 161 7.14 -5.84 12.75
CA PRO A 161 7.53 -6.98 13.56
C PRO A 161 9.00 -6.77 13.92
N ALA A 162 9.30 -6.67 15.22
CA ALA A 162 10.64 -6.44 15.71
C ALA A 162 11.58 -7.50 15.13
N GLU A 163 12.36 -7.10 14.13
CA GLU A 163 13.48 -7.88 13.65
C GLU A 163 14.40 -8.09 14.86
N SER A 164 14.55 -9.35 15.27
CA SER A 164 15.29 -9.73 16.46
C SER A 164 16.65 -9.05 16.43
N ALA A 165 16.89 -8.16 17.39
CA ALA A 165 18.19 -7.57 17.64
C ALA A 165 19.22 -8.70 17.71
N ALA A 166 20.04 -8.83 16.66
CA ALA A 166 21.24 -9.62 16.69
C ALA A 166 22.16 -8.96 17.72
N SER A 167 22.23 -9.59 18.89
CA SER A 167 23.08 -9.24 20.00
C SER A 167 24.55 -9.44 19.60
N ALA A 168 25.28 -8.34 19.48
CA ALA A 168 26.73 -8.32 19.47
C ALA A 168 27.22 -7.06 20.19
N ASP A 169 27.19 -7.08 21.52
CA ASP A 169 28.04 -6.21 22.34
C ASP A 169 28.67 -7.05 23.45
N GLY A 170 29.98 -7.22 23.36
CA GLY A 170 30.80 -7.94 24.33
C GLY A 170 32.25 -7.50 24.22
N VAL A 171 32.57 -6.34 24.80
CA VAL A 171 33.95 -5.87 25.10
C VAL A 171 33.83 -5.09 26.42
N PRO A 172 34.66 -5.31 27.49
CA PRO A 172 36.07 -4.89 27.45
C PRO A 172 37.11 -5.63 28.29
N GLY A 173 38.39 -5.46 27.94
CA GLY A 173 39.56 -5.81 28.76
C GLY A 173 40.89 -5.34 28.13
N SER A 174 41.52 -4.36 28.76
CA SER A 174 42.68 -3.55 28.34
C SER A 174 44.04 -4.24 28.33
N SER A 175 44.96 -3.81 27.44
CA SER A 175 46.43 -3.69 27.68
C SER A 175 47.13 -2.93 26.52
N MET A 176 47.80 -1.81 26.83
CA MET A 176 48.84 -1.12 26.02
C MET A 176 50.24 -1.72 26.35
N PRO A 177 51.40 -1.34 25.75
CA PRO A 177 51.73 -0.22 24.83
C PRO A 177 52.70 -0.58 23.65
N GLY A 178 53.07 0.40 22.79
CA GLY A 178 54.31 0.32 22.00
C GLY A 178 54.43 1.25 20.77
N ASP A 179 55.38 2.18 20.84
CA ASP A 179 55.80 3.24 19.91
C ASP A 179 56.06 2.92 18.42
N GLY A 180 55.88 3.94 17.56
CA GLY A 180 56.57 4.04 16.26
C GLY A 180 55.91 4.95 15.19
N LYS A 181 56.35 6.21 15.08
CA LYS A 181 56.21 7.08 13.87
C LYS A 181 57.56 7.08 13.12
N PRO A 182 57.72 7.64 11.89
CA PRO A 182 56.79 7.80 10.75
C PRO A 182 57.43 7.53 9.35
N LYS A 183 56.65 7.82 8.28
CA LYS A 183 57.03 8.45 6.97
C LYS A 183 57.23 7.55 5.70
N PRO A 184 57.19 8.13 4.47
CA PRO A 184 56.26 7.72 3.41
C PRO A 184 56.96 7.33 2.09
N SER A 185 56.21 6.90 1.06
CA SER A 185 56.72 6.93 -0.31
C SER A 185 55.62 7.08 -1.37
N ASP A 186 55.89 8.01 -2.28
CA ASP A 186 55.23 8.30 -3.55
C ASP A 186 55.12 7.10 -4.50
N ALA A 187 54.14 7.13 -5.40
CA ALA A 187 54.41 7.17 -6.85
C ALA A 187 53.12 7.25 -7.68
N SER A 188 53.12 8.21 -8.61
CA SER A 188 52.12 8.43 -9.65
C SER A 188 52.16 7.39 -10.78
N SER A 189 51.06 7.22 -11.52
CA SER A 189 51.12 7.07 -12.99
C SER A 189 49.76 7.29 -13.65
N LYS A 190 49.81 7.93 -14.82
CA LYS A 190 48.75 8.49 -15.67
C LYS A 190 48.19 7.47 -16.69
N SER A 191 47.13 7.93 -17.38
CA SER A 191 46.69 7.61 -18.77
C SER A 191 45.71 6.43 -18.91
N LYS A 192 44.66 6.45 -19.74
CA LYS A 192 44.43 7.13 -21.02
C LYS A 192 42.92 7.13 -21.36
N LYS A 193 42.46 8.20 -22.04
CA LYS A 193 41.16 8.31 -22.73
C LYS A 193 40.97 7.20 -23.77
N LYS A 194 39.73 6.72 -23.97
CA LYS A 194 39.22 6.33 -25.29
C LYS A 194 37.69 6.50 -25.37
N SER A 195 37.30 7.30 -26.36
CA SER A 195 35.95 7.51 -26.91
C SER A 195 35.56 6.34 -27.82
N LEU A 196 34.25 6.06 -28.00
CA LEU A 196 33.58 5.47 -29.19
C LEU A 196 32.08 5.29 -28.83
N LYS A 197 31.19 6.17 -29.28
CA LYS A 197 30.38 6.17 -30.52
C LYS A 197 29.14 5.26 -30.46
N ARG A 198 28.00 5.95 -30.64
CA ARG A 198 26.65 5.46 -30.95
C ARG A 198 26.64 4.50 -32.15
N LEU A 199 25.79 3.49 -32.04
CA LEU A 199 24.96 2.95 -33.12
C LEU A 199 23.53 2.88 -32.58
#